data_AF-A0A353D1Q9-F1
#
_entry.id   AF-A0A353D1Q9-F1
#
_cell.length_a   1.000
_cell.length_b   1.000
_cell.length_c   1.000
_cell.angle_alpha   90.00
_cell.angle_beta   90.00
_cell.angle_gamma   90.00
#
_symmetry.space_group_name_H-M   'P 1'
#
loop_
_entity.id
_entity.type
_entity.pdbx_description
1 polymer ?
#
loop_
_entity_poly.entity_id
_entity_poly.type
_entity_poly.pdbx_seq_one_letter_code
_entity_poly.pdbx_strand_id
1 'polypeptide(L)'
;MTAGFKVSVADWHTDTEQLRAIREAVFISEQHVPKSLEWDASDPECTHVIAIDDDGVSIATGRLVPDGSIGRMAVLKAWRGRGVGNAIMEKLVDEARRNGFRSLKLSSQEHAVGFYQRHGFVAQGAPYMEAGIRHITMIRDEL
;
A
#
# COMPACT_ATOMS: atom_id res chain seq x y z
N MET A 1 -6.23 17.33 16.64
CA MET A 1 -4.78 17.11 16.47
C MET A 1 -4.51 17.11 14.98
N THR A 2 -3.75 18.07 14.47
CA THR A 2 -3.25 17.99 13.09
C THR A 2 -2.42 16.72 12.99
N ALA A 3 -2.73 15.86 12.02
CA ALA A 3 -1.89 14.70 11.73
C ALA A 3 -0.49 15.25 11.40
N GLY A 4 0.55 14.74 12.08
CA GLY A 4 1.94 15.17 11.86
C GLY A 4 2.54 14.63 10.55
N PHE A 5 1.70 14.51 9.52
CA PHE A 5 2.03 14.03 8.19
C PHE A 5 0.96 14.47 7.17
N LYS A 6 1.35 14.47 5.89
CA LYS A 6 0.48 14.74 4.74
C LYS A 6 0.51 13.54 3.79
N VAL A 7 -0.61 13.32 3.10
CA VAL A 7 -0.74 12.26 2.08
C VAL A 7 -1.10 12.86 0.74
N SER A 8 -0.39 12.44 -0.31
CA SER A 8 -0.62 12.88 -1.69
C SER A 8 -0.40 11.75 -2.68
N VAL A 9 -0.93 11.92 -3.89
CA VAL A 9 -0.51 11.10 -5.04
C VAL A 9 0.95 11.45 -5.33
N ALA A 10 1.77 10.43 -5.55
CA ALA A 10 3.16 10.56 -5.92
C ALA A 10 3.31 10.41 -7.45
N ASP A 11 4.25 11.15 -8.04
CA ASP A 11 4.65 10.93 -9.42
C ASP A 11 5.81 9.96 -9.45
N TRP A 12 5.59 8.79 -10.07
CA TRP A 12 6.61 7.75 -10.14
C TRP A 12 7.95 8.28 -10.67
N HIS A 13 7.97 9.19 -11.64
CA HIS A 13 9.22 9.67 -12.26
C HIS A 13 10.03 10.61 -11.38
N THR A 14 9.39 11.32 -10.44
CA THR A 14 10.05 12.31 -9.59
C THR A 14 10.19 11.84 -8.15
N ASP A 15 9.28 10.98 -7.68
CA ASP A 15 9.26 10.45 -6.32
C ASP A 15 9.83 9.02 -6.21
N THR A 16 10.40 8.46 -7.30
CA THR A 16 10.90 7.07 -7.33
C THR A 16 11.77 6.76 -6.11
N GLU A 17 12.76 7.60 -5.82
CA GLU A 17 13.72 7.32 -4.75
C GLU A 17 13.05 7.23 -3.38
N GLN A 18 12.08 8.10 -3.11
CA GLN A 18 11.34 8.11 -1.84
C GLN A 18 10.45 6.88 -1.70
N LEU A 19 9.72 6.53 -2.77
CA LEU A 19 8.86 5.34 -2.82
C LEU A 19 9.69 4.07 -2.61
N ARG A 20 10.85 3.99 -3.28
CA ARG A 20 11.77 2.85 -3.16
C ARG A 20 12.36 2.76 -1.76
N ALA A 21 12.81 3.87 -1.16
CA ALA A 21 13.39 3.87 0.18
C ALA A 21 12.45 3.28 1.24
N ILE A 22 11.16 3.65 1.21
CA ILE A 22 10.15 3.09 2.13
C ILE A 22 9.97 1.58 1.87
N ARG A 23 9.83 1.18 0.60
CA ARG A 23 9.61 -0.23 0.21
C ARG A 23 10.81 -1.10 0.54
N GLU A 24 12.04 -0.63 0.32
CA GLU A 24 13.26 -1.34 0.69
C GLU A 24 13.34 -1.54 2.21
N ALA A 25 13.07 -0.49 2.99
CA ALA A 25 13.10 -0.57 4.45
C ALA A 25 12.09 -1.59 5.00
N VAL A 26 10.87 -1.63 4.44
CA VAL A 26 9.79 -2.50 4.94
C VAL A 26 9.86 -3.90 4.35
N PHE A 27 9.87 -4.04 3.02
CA PHE A 27 9.76 -5.35 2.38
C PHE A 27 11.10 -6.09 2.38
N ILE A 28 12.21 -5.42 2.06
CA ILE A 28 13.52 -6.08 1.95
C ILE A 28 14.18 -6.18 3.33
N SER A 29 14.41 -5.06 4.01
CA SER A 29 15.18 -5.05 5.26
C SER A 29 14.42 -5.65 6.44
N GLU A 30 13.12 -5.39 6.56
CA GLU A 30 12.33 -5.89 7.69
C GLU A 30 11.67 -7.24 7.40
N GLN A 31 11.01 -7.39 6.25
CA GLN A 31 10.26 -8.61 5.91
C GLN A 31 11.09 -9.64 5.13
N HIS A 32 12.33 -9.33 4.78
CA HIS A 32 13.25 -10.23 4.08
C HIS A 32 12.72 -10.71 2.72
N VAL A 33 11.86 -9.92 2.06
CA VAL A 33 11.44 -10.17 0.67
C VAL A 33 12.66 -10.06 -0.24
N PRO A 34 12.93 -11.04 -1.12
CA PRO A 34 14.02 -10.95 -2.07
C PRO A 34 13.94 -9.69 -2.94
N LYS A 35 15.05 -8.95 -3.04
CA LYS A 35 15.12 -7.70 -3.83
C LYS A 35 14.66 -7.88 -5.29
N SER A 36 14.88 -9.06 -5.87
CA SER A 36 14.45 -9.39 -7.23
C SER A 36 12.93 -9.51 -7.42
N LEU A 37 12.16 -9.64 -6.34
CA LEU A 37 10.70 -9.75 -6.37
C LEU A 37 9.98 -8.44 -6.02
N GLU A 38 10.69 -7.46 -5.46
CA GLU A 38 10.08 -6.22 -4.97
C GLU A 38 9.67 -5.28 -6.12
N TRP A 39 10.54 -5.16 -7.13
CA TRP A 39 10.36 -4.25 -8.26
C TRP A 39 9.69 -4.97 -9.42
N ASP A 40 8.66 -4.36 -9.99
CA ASP A 40 7.99 -4.90 -11.17
C ASP A 40 7.89 -3.88 -12.29
N ALA A 41 7.67 -4.38 -13.52
CA ALA A 41 7.59 -3.55 -14.72
C ALA A 41 6.33 -2.65 -14.75
N SER A 42 5.34 -2.93 -13.90
CA SER A 42 4.08 -2.19 -13.84
C SER A 42 4.14 -1.01 -12.87
N ASP A 43 5.21 -0.87 -12.08
CA ASP A 43 5.40 0.26 -11.17
C ASP A 43 5.17 1.63 -11.84
N PRO A 44 5.68 1.93 -13.05
CA PRO A 44 5.43 3.20 -13.74
C PRO A 44 3.97 3.44 -14.16
N GLU A 45 3.17 2.37 -14.27
CA GLU A 45 1.76 2.45 -14.69
C GLU A 45 0.80 2.58 -13.50
N CYS A 46 1.30 2.39 -12.27
CA CYS A 46 0.49 2.44 -11.07
C CYS A 46 0.29 3.89 -10.59
N THR A 47 -0.86 4.15 -9.97
CA THR A 47 -1.03 5.35 -9.14
C THR A 47 -0.40 5.09 -7.78
N HIS A 48 0.67 5.83 -7.45
CA HIS A 48 1.33 5.73 -6.15
C HIS A 48 0.80 6.80 -5.20
N VAL A 49 0.72 6.46 -3.93
CA VAL A 49 0.41 7.39 -2.84
C VAL A 49 1.57 7.37 -1.87
N ILE A 50 1.96 8.55 -1.40
CA ILE A 50 3.04 8.73 -0.44
C ILE A 50 2.56 9.54 0.76
N ALA A 51 3.07 9.21 1.94
CA ALA A 51 2.93 10.02 3.14
C ALA A 51 4.29 10.63 3.52
N ILE A 52 4.27 11.92 3.83
CA ILE A 52 5.45 12.69 4.23
C ILE A 52 5.16 13.34 5.58
N ASP A 53 6.06 13.23 6.54
CA ASP A 53 5.92 13.89 7.85
C ASP A 53 6.20 15.41 7.81
N ASP A 54 6.01 16.09 8.94
CA ASP A 54 6.21 17.54 9.03
C ASP A 54 7.67 17.97 8.80
N ASP A 55 8.64 17.06 8.97
CA ASP A 55 10.07 17.28 8.73
C ASP A 55 10.46 17.00 7.26
N GLY A 56 9.51 16.58 6.43
CA GLY A 56 9.74 16.30 5.00
C GLY A 56 10.24 14.88 4.72
N VAL A 57 10.18 13.97 5.69
CA VAL A 57 10.62 12.58 5.53
C VAL A 57 9.48 11.74 4.96
N SER A 58 9.78 10.88 3.98
CA SER A 58 8.82 9.92 3.43
C SER A 58 8.66 8.73 4.38
N ILE A 59 7.41 8.48 4.82
CA ILE A 59 7.13 7.58 5.95
C ILE A 59 6.21 6.40 5.62
N ALA A 60 5.47 6.50 4.52
CA ALA A 60 4.62 5.42 4.04
C ALA A 60 4.32 5.55 2.55
N THR A 61 3.96 4.42 1.94
CA THR A 61 3.50 4.35 0.56
C THR A 61 2.46 3.25 0.36
N GLY A 62 1.75 3.34 -0.75
CA GLY A 62 0.90 2.29 -1.30
C GLY A 62 0.63 2.59 -2.76
N ARG A 63 0.20 1.59 -3.54
CA ARG A 63 -0.11 1.79 -4.96
C ARG A 63 -1.44 1.16 -5.36
N LEU A 64 -2.09 1.79 -6.34
CA LEU A 64 -3.22 1.28 -7.09
C LEU A 64 -2.75 0.90 -8.49
N VAL A 65 -2.92 -0.38 -8.82
CA VAL A 65 -2.56 -0.97 -10.12
C VAL A 65 -3.70 -0.72 -11.13
N PRO A 66 -3.42 -0.60 -12.44
CA PRO A 66 -4.45 -0.38 -13.48
C PRO A 66 -5.58 -1.42 -13.54
N ASP A 67 -5.41 -2.59 -12.91
CA ASP A 67 -6.43 -3.63 -12.82
C ASP A 67 -7.32 -3.52 -11.56
N GLY A 68 -7.16 -2.46 -10.76
CA GLY A 68 -7.88 -2.23 -9.51
C GLY A 68 -7.28 -2.93 -8.30
N SER A 69 -6.09 -3.53 -8.42
CA SER A 69 -5.38 -4.09 -7.27
C SER A 69 -4.74 -3.01 -6.41
N ILE A 70 -4.86 -3.13 -5.10
CA ILE A 70 -4.03 -2.37 -4.15
C ILE A 70 -2.87 -3.25 -3.69
N GLY A 71 -1.67 -2.67 -3.66
CA GLY A 71 -0.46 -3.36 -3.24
C GLY A 71 0.62 -2.42 -2.73
N ARG A 72 1.78 -3.01 -2.40
CA ARG A 72 2.97 -2.30 -1.88
C ARG A 72 2.65 -1.32 -0.74
N MET A 73 1.66 -1.68 0.08
CA MET A 73 1.31 -0.94 1.30
C MET A 73 2.44 -1.09 2.32
N ALA A 74 3.15 -0.01 2.60
CA ALA A 74 4.29 0.01 3.50
C ALA A 74 4.25 1.23 4.39
N VAL A 75 4.45 1.03 5.70
CA VAL A 75 4.57 2.10 6.70
C VAL A 75 5.83 1.82 7.52
N LEU A 76 6.71 2.80 7.63
CA LEU A 76 7.91 2.69 8.45
C LEU A 76 7.52 2.37 9.90
N LYS A 77 8.30 1.49 10.55
CA LYS A 77 7.99 0.94 11.88
C LYS A 77 7.66 2.02 12.92
N ALA A 78 8.40 3.14 12.92
CA ALA A 78 8.19 4.25 13.84
C ALA A 78 6.83 4.96 13.68
N TRP A 79 6.21 4.87 12.50
CA TRP A 79 4.97 5.56 12.13
C TRP A 79 3.72 4.67 12.18
N ARG A 80 3.89 3.38 12.48
CA ARG A 80 2.76 2.43 12.65
C ARG A 80 1.92 2.80 13.88
N GLY A 81 0.62 2.49 13.81
CA GLY A 81 -0.34 2.81 14.88
C GLY A 81 -0.73 4.29 14.97
N ARG A 82 -0.22 5.15 14.08
CA ARG A 82 -0.50 6.61 14.06
C ARG A 82 -1.51 7.04 12.99
N GLY A 83 -2.22 6.09 12.39
CA GLY A 83 -3.23 6.36 11.34
C GLY A 83 -2.68 6.53 9.92
N VAL A 84 -1.35 6.54 9.71
CA VAL A 84 -0.74 6.75 8.38
C VAL A 84 -1.24 5.74 7.34
N GLY A 85 -1.27 4.45 7.69
CA GLY A 85 -1.78 3.41 6.79
C GLY A 85 -3.25 3.59 6.40
N ASN A 86 -4.09 4.11 7.31
CA ASN A 86 -5.48 4.42 6.99
C ASN A 86 -5.55 5.55 5.96
N ALA A 87 -4.79 6.61 6.16
CA ALA A 87 -4.77 7.76 5.25
C ALA A 87 -4.27 7.37 3.84
N ILE A 88 -3.26 6.50 3.74
CA ILE A 88 -2.83 5.94 2.43
C ILE A 88 -3.98 5.15 1.79
N MET A 89 -4.62 4.25 2.54
CA MET A 89 -5.72 3.40 2.03
C MET A 89 -6.92 4.23 1.55
N GLU A 90 -7.35 5.21 2.35
CA GLU A 90 -8.43 6.14 2.00
C GLU A 90 -8.11 6.90 0.71
N LYS A 91 -6.88 7.41 0.57
CA LYS A 91 -6.45 8.10 -0.64
C LYS A 91 -6.46 7.18 -1.86
N LEU A 92 -6.01 5.92 -1.74
CA LEU A 92 -6.04 4.94 -2.83
C LEU A 92 -7.47 4.59 -3.24
N VAL A 93 -8.38 4.47 -2.29
CA VAL A 93 -9.81 4.24 -2.55
C VAL A 93 -10.42 5.43 -3.30
N ASP A 94 -10.06 6.66 -2.92
CA ASP A 94 -10.52 7.86 -3.61
C ASP A 94 -10.00 7.93 -5.05
N GLU A 95 -8.72 7.61 -5.28
CA GLU A 95 -8.17 7.54 -6.65
C GLU A 95 -8.81 6.42 -7.46
N ALA A 96 -9.13 5.27 -6.85
CA ALA A 96 -9.83 4.19 -7.53
C ALA A 96 -11.24 4.61 -7.98
N ARG A 97 -11.99 5.30 -7.12
CA ARG A 97 -13.30 5.86 -7.47
C ARG A 97 -13.22 6.86 -8.62
N ARG A 98 -12.22 7.75 -8.58
CA ARG A 98 -11.98 8.73 -9.67
C ARG A 98 -11.67 8.04 -11.00
N ASN A 99 -10.98 6.91 -10.95
CA ASN A 99 -10.66 6.10 -12.13
C ASN A 99 -11.81 5.15 -12.55
N GLY A 100 -12.98 5.23 -11.89
CA GLY A 100 -14.17 4.49 -12.28
C GLY A 100 -14.19 3.02 -11.87
N PHE A 101 -13.28 2.59 -10.99
CA PHE A 101 -13.33 1.23 -10.44
C PHE A 101 -14.57 1.04 -9.58
N ARG A 102 -15.20 -0.13 -9.68
CA ARG A 102 -16.36 -0.54 -8.87
C ARG A 102 -16.01 -1.53 -7.77
N SER A 103 -14.82 -2.11 -7.85
CA SER A 103 -14.31 -3.10 -6.90
C SER A 103 -12.80 -2.96 -6.80
N LEU A 104 -12.25 -3.28 -5.64
CA LEU A 104 -10.81 -3.39 -5.38
C LEU A 104 -10.46 -4.80 -4.92
N LYS A 105 -9.24 -5.22 -5.22
CA LYS A 105 -8.67 -6.46 -4.70
C LYS A 105 -7.28 -6.23 -4.12
N LEU A 106 -6.86 -7.08 -3.20
CA LEU A 106 -5.50 -7.07 -2.66
C LEU A 106 -5.07 -8.45 -2.18
N SER A 107 -3.76 -8.66 -2.11
CA SER A 107 -3.10 -9.79 -1.44
C SER A 107 -2.74 -9.33 -0.02
N SER A 108 -3.51 -9.73 0.99
CA SER A 108 -3.25 -9.34 2.39
C SER A 108 -2.35 -10.36 3.06
N GLN A 109 -1.27 -9.91 3.68
CA GLN A 109 -0.58 -10.71 4.69
C GLN A 109 -1.55 -11.04 5.83
N GLU A 110 -1.48 -12.25 6.40
CA GLU A 110 -2.47 -12.71 7.41
C GLU A 110 -2.61 -11.74 8.60
N HIS A 111 -1.50 -11.15 9.06
CA HIS A 111 -1.53 -10.21 10.18
C HIS A 111 -2.18 -8.86 9.85
N ALA A 112 -2.33 -8.52 8.56
CA ALA A 112 -2.92 -7.27 8.09
C ALA A 112 -4.41 -7.40 7.73
N VAL A 113 -4.99 -8.61 7.78
CA VAL A 113 -6.40 -8.85 7.42
C VAL A 113 -7.35 -7.94 8.20
N GLY A 114 -7.17 -7.84 9.52
CA GLY A 114 -8.00 -6.97 10.36
C GLY A 114 -7.89 -5.48 10.00
N PHE A 115 -6.76 -5.04 9.44
CA PHE A 115 -6.62 -3.68 8.91
C PHE A 115 -7.50 -3.48 7.68
N TYR A 116 -7.42 -4.37 6.69
CA TYR A 116 -8.20 -4.23 5.46
C TYR A 116 -9.71 -4.45 5.69
N GLN A 117 -10.10 -5.29 6.64
CA GLN A 117 -11.51 -5.46 7.03
C GLN A 117 -12.16 -4.15 7.49
N ARG A 118 -11.44 -3.30 8.24
CA ARG A 118 -11.94 -1.99 8.65
C ARG A 118 -12.13 -1.02 7.48
N HIS A 119 -11.49 -1.29 6.35
CA HIS A 119 -11.63 -0.55 5.10
C HIS A 119 -12.63 -1.20 4.14
N GLY A 120 -13.44 -2.17 4.62
CA GLY A 120 -14.51 -2.80 3.85
C GLY A 120 -14.06 -3.97 2.97
N PHE A 121 -12.81 -4.43 3.08
CA PHE A 121 -12.37 -5.62 2.36
C PHE A 121 -12.81 -6.91 3.08
N VAL A 122 -13.24 -7.90 2.30
CA VAL A 122 -13.64 -9.23 2.77
C VAL A 122 -12.68 -10.26 2.20
N ALA A 123 -12.24 -11.20 3.04
CA ALA A 123 -11.37 -12.29 2.62
C ALA A 123 -12.09 -13.24 1.65
N GLN A 124 -11.38 -13.67 0.60
CA GLN A 124 -11.90 -14.56 -0.42
C GLN A 124 -10.94 -15.73 -0.65
N GLY A 125 -11.49 -16.95 -0.66
CA GLY A 125 -10.73 -18.17 -0.93
C GLY A 125 -9.86 -18.62 0.25
N ALA A 126 -8.87 -19.46 -0.06
CA ALA A 126 -7.95 -20.03 0.92
C ALA A 126 -6.64 -19.21 1.00
N PRO A 127 -5.97 -19.18 2.17
CA PRO A 127 -4.63 -18.61 2.27
C PRO A 127 -3.61 -19.32 1.36
N TYR A 128 -2.61 -18.58 0.89
CA TYR A 128 -1.53 -19.06 0.03
C TYR A 128 -0.18 -18.45 0.43
N MET A 129 0.92 -19.03 -0.08
CA MET A 129 2.28 -18.53 0.16
C MET A 129 2.74 -17.63 -0.99
N GLU A 130 3.26 -16.46 -0.67
CA GLU A 130 3.86 -15.51 -1.62
C GLU A 130 5.13 -14.93 -0.98
N ALA A 131 6.27 -15.03 -1.67
CA ALA A 131 7.59 -14.61 -1.17
C ALA A 131 7.94 -15.12 0.26
N GLY A 132 7.47 -16.33 0.61
CA GLY A 132 7.70 -16.92 1.94
C GLY A 132 6.77 -16.42 3.04
N ILE A 133 5.77 -15.60 2.71
CA ILE A 133 4.80 -15.03 3.65
C ILE A 133 3.40 -15.56 3.32
N ARG A 134 2.61 -15.87 4.36
CA ARG A 134 1.20 -16.28 4.21
C ARG A 134 0.32 -15.07 3.87
N HIS A 135 -0.41 -15.20 2.77
CA HIS A 135 -1.33 -14.21 2.25
C HIS A 135 -2.72 -14.79 2.07
N ILE A 136 -3.72 -13.91 1.97
CA ILE A 136 -5.08 -14.23 1.55
C ILE A 136 -5.60 -13.10 0.65
N THR A 137 -6.31 -13.48 -0.42
CA THR A 137 -6.98 -12.51 -1.28
C THR A 137 -8.09 -11.82 -0.49
N MET A 138 -8.20 -10.50 -0.63
CA MET A 138 -9.34 -9.76 -0.10
C MET A 138 -9.92 -8.85 -1.18
N ILE A 139 -11.25 -8.73 -1.20
CA ILE A 139 -12.00 -7.93 -2.16
C ILE A 139 -12.86 -6.92 -1.42
N ARG A 140 -12.94 -5.70 -1.94
CA ARG A 140 -13.93 -4.71 -1.57
C ARG A 140 -14.78 -4.41 -2.78
N ASP A 141 -16.03 -4.85 -2.75
CA ASP A 141 -17.03 -4.51 -3.75
C ASP A 141 -17.72 -3.18 -3.41
N GLU A 142 -18.48 -2.64 -4.36
CA GLU A 142 -19.32 -1.44 -4.19
C GLU A 142 -18.54 -0.19 -3.74
N LEU A 143 -17.51 0.17 -4.51
CA LEU A 143 -16.73 1.39 -4.30
C LEU A 143 -17.57 2.67 -4.34
#